data_AF-A0A5E7G0F6-F1
#
_entry.id   AF-A0A5E7G0F6-F1
#
_cell.length_a   1.000
_cell.length_b   1.000
_cell.length_c   1.000
_cell.angle_alpha   90.00
_cell.angle_beta   90.00
_cell.angle_gamma   90.00
#
_symmetry.space_group_name_H-M   'P 1'
#
loop_
_entity.id
_entity.type
_entity.pdbx_description
1 polymer ?
#
loop_
_entity_poly.entity_id
_entity_poly.type
_entity_poly.pdbx_seq_one_letter_code
_entity_poly.pdbx_strand_id
1 'polypeptide(L)' 'MLSLHGQYDDVVQNSMGRTAYEHLKQRGVTVTWREYPMGHEVLPEEIRDIGTWLAERLR' A
#
# COMPACT_ATOMS: atom_id res chain seq x y z
N MET A 1 7.91 -1.45 -5.87
CA MET A 1 6.48 -1.08 -5.85
C MET A 1 6.05 -0.84 -4.40
N LEU A 2 5.11 0.07 -4.16
CA LEU A 2 4.47 0.31 -2.86
C LEU A 2 2.98 0.03 -2.99
N SER A 3 2.41 -0.72 -2.05
CA SER A 3 0.98 -1.00 -1.94
C SER A 3 0.51 -0.60 -0.54
N LEU A 4 -0.50 0.27 -0.48
CA LEU A 4 -1.02 0.92 0.72
C LEU A 4 -2.52 0.65 0.78
N HIS A 5 -3.08 0.43 1.97
CA HIS A 5 -4.50 0.12 2.10
C HIS A 5 -5.07 0.51 3.47
N GLY A 6 -6.35 0.91 3.50
CA GLY A 6 -7.11 1.00 4.74
C GLY A 6 -7.47 -0.38 5.29
N GLN A 7 -7.39 -0.56 6.62
CA GLN A 7 -7.85 -1.78 7.30
C GLN A 7 -9.37 -1.89 7.31
N TYR A 8 -10.07 -0.75 7.29
CA TYR A 8 -11.52 -0.65 7.39
C TYR A 8 -12.17 -0.20 6.09
N ASP A 9 -11.48 -0.37 4.96
CA ASP A 9 -12.02 -0.06 3.64
C ASP A 9 -13.17 -1.02 3.32
N ASP A 10 -14.38 -0.46 3.27
CA ASP A 10 -15.62 -1.16 2.98
C ASP A 10 -15.98 -1.16 1.47
N VAL A 11 -15.26 -0.38 0.66
CA VAL A 11 -15.46 -0.25 -0.79
C VAL A 11 -14.61 -1.27 -1.53
N VAL A 12 -13.30 -1.29 -1.24
CA VAL A 12 -12.35 -2.28 -1.74
C VAL A 12 -11.84 -3.05 -0.53
N GLN A 13 -12.28 -4.29 -0.37
CA GLN A 13 -11.91 -5.08 0.80
C GLN A 13 -10.38 -5.21 0.90
N ASN A 14 -9.81 -5.00 2.09
CA ASN A 14 -8.36 -5.11 2.34
C ASN A 14 -7.76 -6.42 1.77
N SER A 15 -8.50 -7.52 1.85
CA SER A 15 -8.11 -8.83 1.29
C SER A 15 -7.86 -8.81 -0.22
N MET A 16 -8.55 -7.96 -0.98
CA MET A 16 -8.33 -7.77 -2.41
C MET A 16 -6.99 -7.07 -2.67
N GLY A 17 -6.70 -5.99 -1.93
CA GLY A 17 -5.40 -5.32 -1.97
C GLY A 17 -4.26 -6.27 -1.58
N ARG A 18 -4.47 -7.07 -0.52
CA ARG A 18 -3.51 -8.07 -0.06
C ARG A 18 -3.26 -9.15 -1.12
N THR A 19 -4.31 -9.58 -1.83
CA THR A 19 -4.21 -10.57 -2.91
C THR A 19 -3.36 -10.04 -4.06
N ALA A 20 -3.55 -8.79 -4.46
CA ALA A 20 -2.71 -8.14 -5.48
C ALA A 20 -1.23 -8.07 -5.04
N TYR A 21 -0.97 -7.69 -3.78
CA TYR A 21 0.37 -7.69 -3.20
C TYR A 21 1.02 -9.08 -3.27
N GLU A 22 0.33 -10.14 -2.82
CA GLU A 22 0.88 -11.50 -2.85
C GLU A 22 1.15 -11.98 -4.28
N HIS A 23 0.28 -11.66 -5.24
CA HIS A 23 0.50 -12.01 -6.64
C HIS A 23 1.74 -11.35 -7.25
N LEU A 24 2.02 -10.10 -6.89
CA LEU A 24 3.24 -9.39 -7.32
C LEU A 24 4.47 -10.00 -6.67
N LYS A 25 4.41 -10.25 -5.36
CA LYS A 25 5.50 -10.87 -4.59
C LYS A 25 5.86 -12.26 -5.13
N GLN A 26 4.86 -13.09 -5.42
CA GLN A 26 5.07 -14.43 -6.01
C GLN A 26 5.75 -14.40 -7.37
N ARG A 27 5.64 -13.29 -8.12
CA ARG A 27 6.28 -13.10 -9.43
C ARG A 27 7.66 -12.44 -9.35
N GLY A 28 8.22 -12.31 -8.14
CA GLY A 28 9.54 -11.72 -7.92
C GLY A 28 9.57 -10.19 -7.97
N VAL A 29 8.40 -9.53 -7.98
CA VAL A 29 8.36 -8.06 -7.89
C VAL A 29 8.76 -7.65 -6.48
N THR A 30 9.73 -6.73 -6.38
CA THR A 30 10.04 -6.07 -5.10
C THR A 30 8.90 -5.12 -4.73
N VAL A 31 7.97 -5.61 -3.91
CA VAL A 31 6.78 -4.90 -3.46
C VAL A 31 6.75 -4.79 -1.94
N THR A 32 6.30 -3.65 -1.43
CA THR A 32 6.09 -3.38 0.01
C THR A 32 4.61 -3.20 0.28
N TRP A 33 4.11 -3.76 1.38
CA TRP A 33 2.73 -3.60 1.86
C TRP A 33 2.71 -2.77 3.14
N ARG A 34 1.81 -1.78 3.22
CA ARG A 34 1.49 -1.07 4.47
C ARG A 34 -0.01 -0.90 4.61
N GLU A 35 -0.46 -0.86 5.86
CA GLU A 35 -1.86 -0.69 6.22
C GLU A 35 -2.03 0.43 7.21
N TYR A 36 -3.17 1.11 7.13
CA TYR A 36 -3.52 2.19 8.03
C TYR A 36 -4.90 1.94 8.65
N PRO A 37 -5.14 2.34 9.91
CA PRO A 37 -6.43 2.22 10.57
C PRO A 37 -7.42 3.27 10.02
N MET A 38 -7.80 3.13 8.75
CA MET A 38 -8.65 4.04 7.98
C MET A 38 -9.58 3.26 7.03
N GLY A 39 -10.59 3.94 6.48
CA GLY A 39 -11.50 3.41 5.47
C GLY A 39 -10.99 3.57 4.03
N HIS A 40 -11.89 3.85 3.10
CA HIS A 40 -11.55 4.21 1.71
C HIS A 40 -11.15 5.69 1.59
N GLU A 41 -10.02 6.05 2.19
CA GLU A 41 -9.52 7.42 2.28
C GLU A 41 -7.99 7.45 2.27
N VAL A 42 -7.39 8.65 2.37
CA VAL A 42 -5.94 8.83 2.44
C VAL A 42 -5.59 9.62 3.69
N LEU A 43 -4.69 9.09 4.52
CA LEU A 43 -4.21 9.76 5.72
C LEU A 43 -2.95 10.59 5.47
N PRO A 44 -2.70 11.67 6.24
CA PRO A 44 -1.44 12.41 6.17
C PRO A 44 -0.19 11.55 6.40
N GLU A 45 -0.31 10.46 7.16
CA GLU A 45 0.76 9.48 7.35
C GLU A 45 1.09 8.70 6.08
N GLU A 46 0.06 8.24 5.37
CA GLU A 46 0.22 7.57 4.09
C GLU A 46 0.91 8.47 3.06
N ILE A 47 0.56 9.76 3.01
CA ILE A 47 1.23 10.74 2.14
C ILE A 47 2.73 10.86 2.45
N ARG A 48 3.12 10.87 3.72
CA ARG A 48 4.54 10.91 4.13
C ARG A 48 5.28 9.65 3.71
N ASP A 49 4.65 8.50 3.82
CA ASP A 49 5.23 7.21 3.41
C ASP A 49 5.44 7.14 1.90
N ILE A 50 4.48 7.64 1.12
CA ILE A 50 4.63 7.80 -0.35
C ILE A 50 5.82 8.70 -0.66
N GLY A 51 5.91 9.86 0.00
CA GLY A 51 7.02 10.80 -0.19
C GLY A 51 8.38 10.18 0.12
N THR A 52 8.50 9.45 1.22
CA THR A 52 9.72 8.72 1.60
C THR A 52 10.09 7.67 0.55
N TRP A 53 9.12 6.86 0.12
CA TRP A 53 9.33 5.81 -0.89
C TRP A 53 9.77 6.35 -2.25
N LEU A 54 9.23 7.51 -2.66
CA LEU A 54 9.62 8.21 -3.88
C LEU A 54 11.04 8.78 -3.75
N ALA A 55 11.34 9.45 -2.64
CA ALA A 55 12.66 10.02 -2.39
C ALA A 55 13.77 8.96 -2.41
N GLU A 56 13.51 7.74 -1.93
CA GLU A 56 14.48 6.63 -2.00
C GLU A 56 14.76 6.15 -3.44
N ARG A 57 13.82 6.35 -4.36
CA ARG A 57 13.91 5.85 -5.75
C ARG A 57 14.39 6.86 -6.76
N LEU A 58 14.19 8.14 -6.46
CA LEU A 58 14.52 9.26 -7.34
C LEU A 58 15.81 9.97 -6.91
N ARG A 59 16.61 9.34 -6.03
CA ARG A 59 17.97 9.80 -5.73
C ARG A 59 18.88 9.70 -6.94
#